data_AF-A0A9D2AAA3-F1
#
_entry.id   AF-A0A9D2AAA3-F1
#
_cell.length_a   1.000
_cell.length_b   1.000
_cell.length_c   1.000
_cell.angle_alpha   90.00
_cell.angle_beta   90.00
_cell.angle_gamma   90.00
#
_symmetry.space_group_name_H-M   'P 1'
#
loop_
_entity.id
_entity.type
_entity.pdbx_description
1 polymer ?
#
loop_
_entity_poly.entity_id
_entity_poly.type
_entity_poly.pdbx_seq_one_letter_code
_entity_poly.pdbx_strand_id
1 'polypeptide(L)'
;MTKTKRNLLIFCITIGGLAVIAGAIMLSLYLIFTHDPQTSGEDARRIALEDFGMDEVLVVTGGSPHAEILGEYADKNLGGYIYYVLGVKDGKEMMIVVPHHYKDGSHQIDWPLQHSFTECIAALNEYAGTAVCEKDDYACVDFYDFLPSSTDYGGAVFDTPFALIFEDYIIGENEGQIVISRRTPSGSV
;
A
#
# COMPACT_ATOMS: atom_id res chain seq x y z
N MET A 1 34.92 -48.49 -33.42
CA MET A 1 33.49 -48.11 -33.43
C MET A 1 33.07 -47.87 -34.88
N THR A 2 31.98 -48.50 -35.37
CA THR A 2 31.54 -48.32 -36.78
C THR A 2 30.94 -46.92 -36.98
N LYS A 3 30.98 -46.39 -38.22
CA LYS A 3 30.46 -45.06 -38.58
C LYS A 3 29.01 -44.87 -38.12
N THR A 4 28.20 -45.93 -38.22
CA THR A 4 26.81 -46.00 -37.74
C THR A 4 26.69 -45.86 -36.23
N LYS A 5 27.53 -46.55 -35.44
CA LYS A 5 27.54 -46.46 -33.97
C LYS A 5 27.96 -45.06 -33.49
N ARG A 6 28.89 -44.42 -34.19
CA ARG A 6 29.31 -43.03 -33.91
C ARG A 6 28.19 -42.03 -34.15
N ASN A 7 27.48 -42.16 -35.27
CA ASN A 7 26.37 -41.26 -35.62
C ASN A 7 25.18 -41.45 -34.67
N LEU A 8 24.89 -42.69 -34.26
CA LEU A 8 23.85 -42.98 -33.27
C LEU A 8 24.18 -42.36 -31.91
N LEU A 9 25.44 -42.47 -31.45
CA LEU A 9 25.89 -41.87 -30.20
C LEU A 9 25.75 -40.35 -30.21
N ILE A 10 26.17 -39.69 -31.31
CA ILE A 10 26.03 -38.24 -31.48
C ILE A 10 24.55 -37.84 -31.42
N PHE A 11 23.69 -38.54 -32.16
CA PHE A 11 22.25 -38.28 -32.15
C PHE A 11 21.62 -38.42 -30.76
N CYS A 12 21.98 -39.46 -30.00
CA CYS A 12 21.51 -39.64 -28.63
C CYS A 12 21.98 -38.52 -27.69
N ILE A 13 23.24 -38.07 -27.81
CA ILE A 13 23.76 -36.95 -27.03
C ILE A 13 23.06 -35.64 -27.39
N THR A 14 22.81 -35.39 -28.68
CA THR A 14 22.13 -34.17 -29.13
C THR A 14 20.68 -34.12 -28.65
N ILE A 15 19.93 -35.22 -28.77
CA ILE A 15 18.53 -35.29 -28.28
C ILE A 15 18.49 -35.20 -26.75
N GLY A 16 19.37 -35.91 -26.05
CA GLY A 16 19.46 -35.83 -24.59
C GLY A 16 19.77 -34.41 -24.12
N GLY A 17 20.70 -33.72 -24.79
CA GLY A 17 21.02 -32.32 -24.51
C GLY A 17 19.85 -31.37 -24.77
N LEU A 18 19.13 -31.54 -25.88
CA LEU A 18 17.94 -30.73 -26.18
C LEU A 18 16.81 -30.94 -25.16
N ALA A 19 16.60 -32.18 -24.69
CA ALA A 19 15.59 -32.46 -23.66
C ALA A 19 15.93 -31.81 -22.32
N VAL A 20 17.20 -31.79 -21.93
CA VAL A 20 17.65 -31.10 -20.70
C VAL A 20 17.47 -29.59 -20.82
N ILE A 21 17.82 -28.99 -21.97
CA ILE A 21 17.64 -27.55 -22.21
C ILE A 21 16.15 -27.19 -22.18
N ALA A 22 15.30 -27.97 -22.86
CA ALA A 22 13.85 -27.77 -22.85
C ALA A 22 13.27 -27.88 -21.43
N GLY A 23 13.72 -28.87 -20.64
CA GLY A 23 13.33 -29.02 -19.24
C GLY A 23 13.74 -27.82 -18.37
N ALA A 24 14.96 -27.30 -18.54
CA ALA A 24 15.44 -26.13 -17.81
C ALA A 24 14.67 -24.85 -18.18
N ILE A 25 14.34 -24.66 -19.46
CA ILE A 25 13.51 -23.54 -19.92
C ILE A 25 12.10 -23.64 -19.32
N MET A 26 11.47 -24.82 -19.39
CA MET A 26 10.14 -25.04 -18.81
C MET A 26 10.11 -24.78 -17.30
N LEU A 27 11.14 -25.24 -16.56
CA LEU A 27 11.26 -24.97 -15.13
C LEU A 27 11.47 -23.48 -14.84
N SER A 28 12.30 -22.80 -15.63
CA SER A 28 12.53 -21.35 -15.47
C SER A 28 11.26 -20.55 -15.73
N LEU A 29 10.54 -20.88 -16.81
CA LEU A 29 9.24 -20.27 -17.09
C LEU A 29 8.23 -20.57 -15.98
N TYR A 30 8.16 -21.82 -15.51
CA TYR A 30 7.29 -22.18 -14.39
C TYR A 30 7.62 -21.35 -13.13
N LEU A 31 8.89 -21.18 -12.80
CA LEU A 31 9.30 -20.36 -11.66
C LEU A 31 8.95 -18.87 -11.86
N ILE A 32 9.09 -18.33 -13.07
CA ILE A 32 8.70 -16.95 -13.39
C ILE A 32 7.17 -16.76 -13.27
N PHE A 33 6.38 -17.70 -13.78
CA PHE A 33 4.92 -17.63 -13.72
C PHE A 33 4.33 -17.96 -12.33
N THR A 34 5.10 -18.61 -11.45
CA THR A 34 4.67 -18.93 -10.09
C THR A 34 5.22 -17.99 -9.03
N HIS A 35 6.21 -17.17 -9.37
CA HIS A 35 6.66 -16.09 -8.51
C HIS A 35 5.70 -14.91 -8.65
N ASP A 36 4.88 -14.70 -7.63
CA ASP A 36 4.04 -13.51 -7.50
C ASP A 36 4.90 -12.40 -6.86
N PRO A 37 5.39 -11.42 -7.64
CA PRO A 37 6.23 -10.37 -7.09
C PRO A 37 5.46 -9.63 -6.00
N GLN A 38 6.18 -9.24 -4.95
CA GLN A 38 5.62 -8.47 -3.87
C GLN A 38 5.68 -6.99 -4.22
N THR A 39 4.58 -6.27 -4.02
CA THR A 39 4.50 -4.83 -4.27
C THR A 39 5.27 -4.08 -3.20
N SER A 40 6.13 -3.13 -3.58
CA SER A 40 6.75 -2.17 -2.67
C SER A 40 5.98 -0.85 -2.62
N GLY A 41 6.31 0.04 -1.68
CA GLY A 41 5.74 1.40 -1.66
C GLY A 41 6.03 2.20 -2.93
N GLU A 42 7.21 2.01 -3.55
CA GLU A 42 7.55 2.63 -4.83
C GLU A 42 6.71 2.06 -5.98
N ASP A 43 6.41 0.76 -5.95
CA ASP A 43 5.49 0.16 -6.91
C ASP A 43 4.07 0.69 -6.74
N ALA A 44 3.60 0.86 -5.50
CA ALA A 44 2.30 1.45 -5.21
C ALA A 44 2.20 2.90 -5.72
N ARG A 45 3.26 3.71 -5.52
CA ARG A 45 3.37 5.05 -6.10
C ARG A 45 3.30 5.01 -7.62
N ARG A 46 4.04 4.10 -8.26
CA ARG A 46 4.04 3.95 -9.73
C ARG A 46 2.65 3.56 -10.25
N ILE A 47 1.98 2.61 -9.62
CA ILE A 47 0.61 2.18 -9.98
C ILE A 47 -0.36 3.37 -9.90
N ALA A 48 -0.27 4.20 -8.85
CA ALA A 48 -1.11 5.38 -8.70
C ALA A 48 -0.95 6.38 -9.86
N LEU A 49 0.28 6.63 -10.30
CA LEU A 49 0.59 7.55 -11.40
C LEU A 49 0.27 6.96 -12.77
N GLU A 50 0.69 5.72 -13.04
CA GLU A 50 0.61 5.08 -14.37
C GLU A 50 -0.76 4.47 -14.65
N ASP A 51 -1.35 3.76 -13.69
CA ASP A 51 -2.57 2.98 -13.90
C ASP A 51 -3.82 3.76 -13.49
N PHE A 52 -3.75 4.52 -12.40
CA PHE A 52 -4.87 5.35 -11.93
C PHE A 52 -4.83 6.77 -12.49
N GLY A 53 -3.71 7.19 -13.08
CA GLY A 53 -3.56 8.50 -13.72
C GLY A 53 -3.65 9.65 -12.71
N MET A 54 -3.12 9.47 -11.50
CA MET A 54 -2.95 10.58 -10.57
C MET A 54 -1.91 11.57 -11.12
N ASP A 55 -2.19 12.87 -10.98
CA ASP A 55 -1.26 13.94 -11.31
C ASP A 55 -0.10 14.00 -10.31
N GLU A 56 -0.39 13.65 -9.05
CA GLU A 56 0.54 13.69 -7.94
C GLU A 56 0.15 12.66 -6.87
N VAL A 57 1.15 12.08 -6.20
CA VAL A 57 0.96 11.23 -5.01
C VAL A 57 1.38 11.99 -3.76
N LEU A 58 0.45 12.15 -2.82
CA LEU A 58 0.64 12.86 -1.56
C LEU A 58 1.21 11.94 -0.48
N VAL A 59 0.61 10.76 -0.29
CA VAL A 59 0.95 9.81 0.78
C VAL A 59 1.00 8.40 0.23
N VAL A 60 1.99 7.63 0.67
CA VAL A 60 2.05 6.16 0.50
C VAL A 60 2.35 5.56 1.87
N THR A 61 1.41 4.78 2.40
CA THR A 61 1.54 4.18 3.74
C THR A 61 1.08 2.73 3.72
N GLY A 62 1.63 1.94 4.64
CA GLY A 62 1.12 0.60 4.90
C GLY A 62 -0.30 0.64 5.45
N GLY A 63 -1.04 -0.44 5.20
CA GLY A 63 -2.38 -0.64 5.73
C GLY A 63 -2.67 -2.09 6.09
N SER A 64 -3.83 -2.29 6.69
CA SER A 64 -4.33 -3.58 7.16
C SER A 64 -5.32 -4.16 6.12
N PRO A 65 -5.13 -5.41 5.65
CA PRO A 65 -5.98 -5.98 4.59
C PRO A 65 -7.43 -6.28 5.01
N HIS A 66 -7.74 -6.12 6.29
CA HIS A 66 -9.07 -6.35 6.88
C HIS A 66 -9.65 -5.09 7.51
N ALA A 67 -9.10 -3.92 7.19
CA ALA A 67 -9.62 -2.66 7.70
C ALA A 67 -11.04 -2.41 7.18
N GLU A 68 -11.90 -1.92 8.07
CA GLU A 68 -13.32 -1.66 7.77
C GLU A 68 -13.49 -0.64 6.64
N ILE A 69 -12.55 0.31 6.53
CA ILE A 69 -12.54 1.34 5.47
C ILE A 69 -12.40 0.76 4.06
N LEU A 70 -11.97 -0.49 3.92
CA LEU A 70 -11.89 -1.17 2.63
C LEU A 70 -13.28 -1.54 2.08
N GLY A 71 -14.33 -1.49 2.91
CA GLY A 71 -15.69 -1.80 2.51
C GLY A 71 -15.80 -3.15 1.79
N GLU A 72 -16.28 -3.16 0.56
CA GLU A 72 -16.43 -4.38 -0.24
C GLU A 72 -15.12 -5.09 -0.60
N TYR A 73 -13.96 -4.45 -0.40
CA TYR A 73 -12.66 -5.02 -0.69
C TYR A 73 -12.05 -5.76 0.51
N ALA A 74 -12.56 -5.56 1.73
CA ALA A 74 -12.08 -6.26 2.93
C ALA A 74 -12.17 -7.79 2.82
N ASP A 75 -13.22 -8.28 2.14
CA ASP A 75 -13.48 -9.72 1.94
C ASP A 75 -12.78 -10.32 0.73
N LYS A 76 -12.14 -9.50 -0.13
CA LYS A 76 -11.49 -9.96 -1.36
C LYS A 76 -10.11 -10.60 -1.10
N ASN A 77 -9.71 -10.76 0.16
CA ASN A 77 -8.46 -11.40 0.58
C ASN A 77 -7.25 -10.78 -0.14
N LEU A 78 -7.07 -9.46 0.03
CA LEU A 78 -6.03 -8.62 -0.59
C LEU A 78 -4.58 -8.96 -0.15
N GLY A 79 -4.32 -10.20 0.28
CA GLY A 79 -3.07 -10.62 0.90
C GLY A 79 -2.92 -10.10 2.32
N GLY A 80 -1.77 -10.39 2.95
CA GLY A 80 -1.51 -10.03 4.36
C GLY A 80 -1.16 -8.56 4.59
N TYR A 81 -0.72 -7.84 3.57
CA TYR A 81 -0.28 -6.45 3.65
C TYR A 81 -0.83 -5.68 2.44
N ILE A 82 -1.13 -4.39 2.64
CA ILE A 82 -1.57 -3.50 1.57
C ILE A 82 -0.85 -2.16 1.71
N TYR A 83 -0.84 -1.39 0.63
CA TYR A 83 -0.50 0.02 0.65
C TYR A 83 -1.74 0.86 0.39
N TYR A 84 -1.96 1.88 1.20
CA TYR A 84 -2.81 3.00 0.84
C TYR A 84 -1.99 4.03 0.09
N VAL A 85 -2.55 4.53 -1.01
CA VAL A 85 -1.98 5.65 -1.75
C VAL A 85 -3.03 6.74 -1.87
N LEU A 86 -2.72 7.90 -1.34
CA LEU A 86 -3.51 9.12 -1.51
C LEU A 86 -2.80 10.02 -2.51
N GLY A 87 -3.51 10.50 -3.51
CA GLY A 87 -2.99 11.45 -4.48
C GLY A 87 -4.05 12.40 -4.99
N VAL A 88 -3.69 13.19 -6.00
CA VAL A 88 -4.58 14.14 -6.65
C VAL A 88 -4.76 13.73 -8.10
N LYS A 89 -5.99 13.74 -8.58
CA LYS A 89 -6.35 13.56 -9.98
C LYS A 89 -7.39 14.59 -10.38
N ASP A 90 -7.12 15.34 -11.45
CA ASP A 90 -8.01 16.40 -11.95
C ASP A 90 -8.35 17.43 -10.85
N GLY A 91 -7.39 17.71 -9.98
CA GLY A 91 -7.53 18.64 -8.85
C GLY A 91 -8.36 18.12 -7.67
N LYS A 92 -8.67 16.82 -7.61
CA LYS A 92 -9.39 16.19 -6.50
C LYS A 92 -8.56 15.10 -5.84
N GLU A 93 -8.65 15.02 -4.52
CA GLU A 93 -8.04 13.93 -3.75
C GLU A 93 -8.69 12.59 -4.12
N MET A 94 -7.86 11.57 -4.31
CA MET A 94 -8.25 10.21 -4.65
C MET A 94 -7.41 9.23 -3.84
N MET A 95 -8.08 8.23 -3.26
CA MET A 95 -7.44 7.16 -2.50
C MET A 95 -7.55 5.84 -3.27
N ILE A 96 -6.44 5.11 -3.31
CA ILE A 96 -6.41 3.74 -3.82
C ILE A 96 -5.81 2.81 -2.77
N VAL A 97 -6.18 1.54 -2.87
CA VAL A 97 -5.53 0.44 -2.18
C VAL A 97 -4.76 -0.41 -3.18
N VAL A 98 -3.51 -0.69 -2.84
CA VAL A 98 -2.60 -1.50 -3.63
C VAL A 98 -2.22 -2.74 -2.81
N PRO A 99 -2.70 -3.94 -3.18
CA PRO A 99 -2.34 -5.16 -2.49
C PRO A 99 -0.85 -5.51 -2.59
N HIS A 100 -0.36 -6.26 -1.61
CA HIS A 100 1.01 -6.79 -1.61
C HIS A 100 1.30 -7.73 -2.77
N HIS A 101 0.26 -8.33 -3.37
CA HIS A 101 0.39 -9.23 -4.50
C HIS A 101 -0.28 -8.62 -5.74
N TYR A 102 0.47 -8.46 -6.82
CA TYR A 102 -0.03 -7.81 -8.05
C TYR A 102 -1.29 -8.47 -8.62
N LYS A 103 -1.42 -9.79 -8.47
CA LYS A 103 -2.57 -10.54 -8.99
C LYS A 103 -3.90 -10.14 -8.37
N ASP A 104 -3.90 -9.56 -7.17
CA ASP A 104 -5.11 -9.21 -6.42
C ASP A 104 -5.75 -7.90 -6.94
N GLY A 105 -5.02 -7.17 -7.79
CA GLY A 105 -5.46 -5.94 -8.44
C GLY A 105 -5.54 -4.75 -7.47
N SER A 106 -5.20 -3.57 -7.96
CA SER A 106 -5.36 -2.34 -7.18
C SER A 106 -6.73 -1.74 -7.41
N HIS A 107 -7.29 -1.07 -6.39
CA HIS A 107 -8.67 -0.57 -6.41
C HIS A 107 -8.75 0.86 -5.90
N GLN A 108 -9.61 1.67 -6.49
CA GLN A 108 -9.99 2.95 -5.89
C GLN A 108 -10.97 2.69 -4.74
N ILE A 109 -10.76 3.37 -3.62
CA ILE A 109 -11.64 3.34 -2.46
C ILE A 109 -12.08 4.75 -2.10
N ASP A 110 -13.18 4.86 -1.36
CA ASP A 110 -13.63 6.14 -0.85
C ASP A 110 -12.71 6.63 0.27
N TRP A 111 -12.48 7.93 0.31
CA TRP A 111 -11.81 8.56 1.43
C TRP A 111 -12.70 8.43 2.69
N PRO A 112 -12.17 7.93 3.82
CA PRO A 112 -12.98 7.53 4.97
C PRO A 112 -13.42 8.70 5.87
N LEU A 113 -12.90 9.92 5.67
CA LEU A 113 -13.25 11.11 6.47
C LEU A 113 -14.13 12.07 5.65
N GLN A 114 -14.89 12.93 6.34
CA GLN A 114 -15.71 13.96 5.70
C GLN A 114 -14.88 15.11 5.16
N HIS A 115 -13.82 15.49 5.89
CA HIS A 115 -12.86 16.49 5.48
C HIS A 115 -11.74 15.85 4.67
N SER A 116 -11.26 16.58 3.67
CA SER A 116 -10.14 16.18 2.83
C SER A 116 -8.85 16.07 3.64
N PHE A 117 -7.88 15.32 3.14
CA PHE A 117 -6.56 15.22 3.75
C PHE A 117 -5.91 16.58 3.93
N THR A 118 -5.95 17.44 2.90
CA THR A 118 -5.40 18.79 2.99
C THR A 118 -6.14 19.67 4.01
N GLU A 119 -7.45 19.49 4.20
CA GLU A 119 -8.21 20.14 5.27
C GLU A 119 -7.77 19.63 6.66
N CYS A 120 -7.54 18.33 6.83
CA CYS A 120 -7.01 17.74 8.06
C CYS A 120 -5.61 18.29 8.41
N ILE A 121 -4.70 18.40 7.44
CA ILE A 121 -3.37 18.97 7.67
C ILE A 121 -3.43 20.47 7.96
N ALA A 122 -4.31 21.23 7.29
CA ALA A 122 -4.52 22.64 7.58
C ALA A 122 -5.00 22.83 9.04
N ALA A 123 -5.96 22.02 9.48
CA ALA A 123 -6.45 22.04 10.86
C ALA A 123 -5.35 21.66 11.86
N LEU A 124 -4.47 20.71 11.53
CA LEU A 124 -3.31 20.36 12.35
C LEU A 124 -2.38 21.56 12.55
N ASN A 125 -2.01 22.22 11.46
CA ASN A 125 -1.12 23.40 11.52
C ASN A 125 -1.77 24.57 12.28
N GLU A 126 -3.08 24.78 12.13
CA GLU A 126 -3.82 25.76 12.91
C GLU A 126 -3.82 25.41 14.40
N TYR A 127 -4.12 24.16 14.75
CA TYR A 127 -4.10 23.66 16.14
C TYR A 127 -2.72 23.83 16.78
N ALA A 128 -1.64 23.56 16.04
CA ALA A 128 -0.28 23.73 16.51
C ALA A 128 0.16 25.20 16.60
N GLY A 129 -0.55 26.11 15.94
CA GLY A 129 -0.21 27.53 15.84
C GLY A 129 1.02 27.80 14.96
N THR A 130 1.48 26.81 14.19
CA THR A 130 2.63 26.90 13.28
C THR A 130 2.55 25.80 12.22
N ALA A 131 3.31 25.95 11.13
CA ALA A 131 3.41 24.91 10.10
C ALA A 131 4.29 23.77 10.62
N VAL A 132 3.65 22.74 11.19
CA VAL A 132 4.31 21.52 11.68
C VAL A 132 4.37 20.42 10.64
N CYS A 133 3.44 20.44 9.68
CA CYS A 133 3.37 19.49 8.58
C CYS A 133 3.18 20.25 7.27
N GLU A 134 4.24 20.36 6.47
CA GLU A 134 4.20 20.91 5.13
C GLU A 134 4.15 19.77 4.09
N LYS A 135 3.98 20.14 2.81
CA LYS A 135 3.84 19.17 1.73
C LYS A 135 5.02 18.20 1.62
N ASP A 136 6.23 18.67 1.89
CA ASP A 136 7.45 17.86 1.86
C ASP A 136 7.46 16.81 3.00
N ASP A 137 6.64 17.00 4.04
CA ASP A 137 6.49 16.10 5.19
C ASP A 137 5.37 15.06 5.02
N TYR A 138 4.57 15.13 3.94
CA TYR A 138 3.43 14.23 3.74
C TYR A 138 3.84 12.76 3.64
N ALA A 139 5.08 12.49 3.20
CA ALA A 139 5.66 11.15 3.20
C ALA A 139 5.86 10.55 4.61
N CYS A 140 5.78 11.36 5.67
CA CYS A 140 5.86 10.94 7.06
C CYS A 140 4.47 10.82 7.73
N VAL A 141 3.38 11.03 6.98
CA VAL A 141 2.03 10.81 7.49
C VAL A 141 1.65 9.35 7.31
N ASP A 142 1.27 8.70 8.41
CA ASP A 142 0.77 7.33 8.41
C ASP A 142 -0.77 7.32 8.47
N PHE A 143 -1.38 6.33 7.81
CA PHE A 143 -2.81 6.06 7.94
C PHE A 143 -3.02 4.90 8.91
N TYR A 144 -3.94 5.10 9.83
CA TYR A 144 -4.19 4.19 10.93
C TYR A 144 -5.63 3.71 10.91
N ASP A 145 -5.84 2.44 10.57
CA ASP A 145 -7.09 1.94 9.99
C ASP A 145 -7.85 0.93 10.89
N PHE A 146 -7.62 1.00 12.21
CA PHE A 146 -8.18 0.03 13.17
C PHE A 146 -8.65 0.57 14.53
N LEU A 147 -8.47 1.86 14.86
CA LEU A 147 -8.88 2.37 16.18
C LEU A 147 -10.02 3.40 16.12
N PRO A 148 -11.18 3.12 16.75
CA PRO A 148 -12.23 4.12 16.99
C PRO A 148 -11.95 4.98 18.23
N SER A 149 -10.94 4.62 19.04
CA SER A 149 -10.46 5.46 20.14
C SER A 149 -9.01 5.16 20.47
N SER A 150 -8.26 6.14 21.00
CA SER A 150 -6.86 5.95 21.36
C SER A 150 -6.50 6.53 22.73
N THR A 151 -6.23 5.64 23.69
CA THR A 151 -5.73 6.00 25.04
C THR A 151 -4.37 6.68 24.99
N ASP A 152 -3.56 6.31 24.00
CA ASP A 152 -2.24 6.88 23.78
C ASP A 152 -2.31 8.35 23.37
N TYR A 153 -3.49 8.85 22.99
CA TYR A 153 -3.74 10.22 22.58
C TYR A 153 -4.86 10.84 23.39
N GLY A 154 -4.75 10.76 24.72
CA GLY A 154 -5.70 11.39 25.65
C GLY A 154 -7.12 10.84 25.61
N GLY A 155 -7.32 9.64 25.05
CA GLY A 155 -8.65 9.05 24.89
C GLY A 155 -9.47 9.68 23.77
N ALA A 156 -8.83 10.22 22.72
CA ALA A 156 -9.51 10.69 21.53
C ALA A 156 -10.43 9.59 20.97
N VAL A 157 -11.63 9.99 20.53
CA VAL A 157 -12.68 9.12 19.98
C VAL A 157 -12.97 9.59 18.56
N PHE A 158 -13.20 8.65 17.65
CA PHE A 158 -13.43 8.92 16.24
C PHE A 158 -14.73 8.27 15.72
N ASP A 159 -15.36 8.92 14.74
CA ASP A 159 -16.57 8.45 14.05
C ASP A 159 -16.33 7.17 13.26
N THR A 160 -15.15 7.06 12.66
CA THR A 160 -14.72 5.96 11.78
C THR A 160 -13.43 5.36 12.34
N PRO A 161 -13.17 4.05 12.18
CA PRO A 161 -11.90 3.42 12.55
C PRO A 161 -10.76 3.82 11.57
N PHE A 162 -10.54 5.12 11.44
CA PHE A 162 -9.51 5.72 10.60
C PHE A 162 -8.99 7.00 11.22
N ALA A 163 -7.68 7.16 11.24
CA ALA A 163 -7.03 8.40 11.62
C ALA A 163 -5.71 8.59 10.85
N LEU A 164 -5.28 9.83 10.73
CA LEU A 164 -3.94 10.22 10.29
C LEU A 164 -3.04 10.31 11.51
N ILE A 165 -1.80 9.84 11.38
CA ILE A 165 -0.77 10.02 12.39
C ILE A 165 0.38 10.80 11.76
N PHE A 166 0.78 11.87 12.44
CA PHE A 166 1.96 12.65 12.07
C PHE A 166 2.74 13.02 13.33
N GLU A 167 3.96 12.53 13.45
CA GLU A 167 4.79 12.66 14.66
C GLU A 167 4.04 12.24 15.95
N ASP A 168 3.78 13.21 16.84
CA ASP A 168 3.05 13.02 18.10
C ASP A 168 1.54 13.27 17.95
N TYR A 169 1.03 13.56 16.76
CA TYR A 169 -0.37 13.93 16.53
C TYR A 169 -1.17 12.78 15.94
N ILE A 170 -2.41 12.65 16.42
CA ILE A 170 -3.46 11.88 15.75
C ILE A 170 -4.54 12.85 15.28
N ILE A 171 -4.96 12.71 14.04
CA ILE A 171 -6.01 13.51 13.41
C ILE A 171 -7.11 12.57 12.91
N GLY A 172 -8.34 12.78 13.35
CA GLY A 172 -9.51 12.06 12.85
C GLY A 172 -10.74 12.95 12.92
N GLU A 173 -11.93 12.35 12.97
CA GLU A 173 -13.18 13.09 13.08
C GLU A 173 -14.07 12.54 14.18
N ASN A 174 -14.83 13.41 14.85
CA ASN A 174 -15.89 13.03 15.78
C ASN A 174 -17.07 13.98 15.60
N GLU A 175 -18.26 13.43 15.42
CA GLU A 175 -19.48 14.16 15.05
C GLU A 175 -19.29 15.07 13.83
N GLY A 176 -18.49 14.62 12.85
CA GLY A 176 -18.17 15.38 11.64
C GLY A 176 -17.31 16.62 11.87
N GLN A 177 -16.58 16.70 12.99
CA GLN A 177 -15.59 17.74 13.26
C GLN A 177 -14.20 17.14 13.34
N ILE A 178 -13.19 17.83 12.81
CA ILE A 178 -11.79 17.40 12.92
C ILE A 178 -11.37 17.41 14.39
N VAL A 179 -10.90 16.26 14.88
CA VAL A 179 -10.34 16.07 16.22
C VAL A 179 -8.85 15.85 16.09
N ILE A 180 -8.08 16.68 16.78
CA ILE A 180 -6.63 16.57 16.87
C ILE A 180 -6.27 16.33 18.33
N SER A 181 -5.46 15.31 18.58
CA SER A 181 -4.93 15.03 19.90
C SER A 181 -3.44 14.74 19.82
N ARG A 182 -2.72 15.04 20.89
CA ARG A 182 -1.30 14.77 21.00
C ARG A 182 -1.07 13.53 21.84
N ARG A 183 -0.04 12.77 21.49
CA ARG A 183 0.38 11.57 22.19
C ARG A 183 0.67 11.91 23.65
N THR A 184 0.08 11.14 24.56
CA THR A 184 0.35 11.22 25.99
C THR A 184 1.81 10.82 26.23
N PRO A 185 2.65 11.67 26.84
CA PRO A 185 4.03 11.33 27.13
C PRO A 185 4.10 10.05 27.97
N SER A 186 4.92 9.09 27.56
CA SER A 186 5.22 7.87 28.30
C SER A 186 6.12 8.21 29.51
N GLY A 187 5.59 8.91 30.52
CA GLY A 187 6.43 9.42 31.61
C GLY A 187 5.78 10.15 32.79
N SER A 188 4.51 9.90 33.12
CA SER A 188 3.92 10.39 34.37
C SER A 188 3.20 9.29 35.14
N VAL A 189 3.99 8.36 35.69
CA VAL A 189 3.65 7.58 36.89
C VAL A 189 4.81 7.72 37.86
#